data_AF-A0A177HJU6-F1
#
_entry.id   AF-A0A177HJU6-F1
#
_cell.length_a   1.000
_cell.length_b   1.000
_cell.length_c   1.000
_cell.angle_alpha   90.00
_cell.angle_beta   90.00
_cell.angle_gamma   90.00
#
_symmetry.space_group_name_H-M   'P 1'
#
loop_
_entity.id
_entity.type
_entity.pdbx_description
1 polymer ?
#
loop_
_entity_poly.entity_id
_entity_poly.type
_entity_poly.pdbx_seq_one_letter_code
_entity_poly.pdbx_strand_id
1 'polypeptide(L)'
;MGSLDAPFNPVSLALGAEASFVARTIDSDRKHLTEVLRAAAGHSGTALIEIYQNCNIFNDGAFELLKDKQQAAEAVIRLEHGQPIRFGTEAAKGVVRDATTGDLKVVRVTPENEGQVLVHNAHTASPTTAFALSRLADPDTLHHTPIGVFRNIDRPVYDTLMADQLDTAIENNGKGDLTTLLTGNDTWTAPSHRVPHSRRPQ
;
A
#
# COMPACT_ATOMS: atom_id res chain seq x y z
N MET A 1 -24.56 -20.48 9.93
CA MET A 1 -23.85 -19.65 10.92
C MET A 1 -22.48 -19.32 10.34
N GLY A 2 -22.09 -18.04 10.35
CA GLY A 2 -20.87 -17.54 9.69
C GLY A 2 -19.64 -17.56 10.61
N SER A 3 -18.59 -16.87 10.18
CA SER A 3 -17.36 -16.71 10.96
C SER A 3 -17.62 -15.91 12.25
N LEU A 4 -16.93 -16.29 13.33
CA LEU A 4 -16.93 -15.57 14.62
C LEU A 4 -15.75 -14.60 14.73
N ASP A 5 -14.77 -14.72 13.84
CA ASP A 5 -13.53 -13.93 13.89
C ASP A 5 -13.80 -12.49 13.44
N ALA A 6 -13.20 -11.53 14.16
CA ALA A 6 -13.21 -10.15 13.72
C ALA A 6 -12.31 -10.00 12.48
N PRO A 7 -12.81 -9.42 11.37
CA PRO A 7 -11.97 -9.18 10.20
C PRO A 7 -10.88 -8.15 10.54
N PHE A 8 -9.67 -8.38 10.03
CA PHE A 8 -8.63 -7.35 10.10
C PHE A 8 -8.87 -6.29 9.02
N ASN A 9 -8.32 -5.09 9.23
CA ASN A 9 -8.40 -3.99 8.27
C ASN A 9 -7.11 -3.94 7.43
N PRO A 10 -7.14 -4.28 6.13
CA PRO A 10 -5.93 -4.35 5.29
C PRO A 10 -5.19 -3.03 5.18
N VAL A 11 -5.91 -1.90 5.13
CA VAL A 11 -5.32 -0.56 5.09
C VAL A 11 -4.59 -0.25 6.40
N SER A 12 -5.21 -0.54 7.56
CA SER A 12 -4.54 -0.40 8.86
C SER A 12 -3.29 -1.29 8.97
N LEU A 13 -3.36 -2.52 8.46
CA LEU A 13 -2.21 -3.44 8.47
C LEU A 13 -1.05 -2.87 7.67
N ALA A 14 -1.30 -2.43 6.43
CA ALA A 14 -0.25 -1.88 5.57
C ALA A 14 0.34 -0.57 6.12
N LEU A 15 -0.50 0.30 6.69
CA LEU A 15 -0.04 1.54 7.33
C LEU A 15 0.75 1.27 8.61
N GLY A 16 0.33 0.29 9.42
CA GLY A 16 1.07 -0.15 10.61
C GLY A 16 2.41 -0.80 10.26
N ALA A 17 2.51 -1.41 9.08
CA ALA A 17 3.75 -1.90 8.48
C ALA A 17 4.55 -0.80 7.75
N GLU A 18 4.17 0.47 7.89
CA GLU A 18 4.88 1.63 7.33
C GLU A 18 4.95 1.66 5.79
N ALA A 19 3.99 1.05 5.09
CA ALA A 19 3.93 1.10 3.64
C ALA A 19 3.96 2.56 3.12
N SER A 20 4.74 2.80 2.06
CA SER A 20 4.89 4.14 1.47
C SER A 20 3.74 4.53 0.56
N PHE A 21 3.01 3.56 0.02
CA PHE A 21 1.78 3.79 -0.73
C PHE A 21 0.65 2.86 -0.25
N VAL A 22 -0.47 3.45 0.16
CA VAL A 22 -1.68 2.73 0.57
C VAL A 22 -2.92 3.43 0.04
N ALA A 23 -3.80 2.68 -0.62
CA ALA A 23 -5.06 3.19 -1.15
C ALA A 23 -6.22 2.21 -0.93
N ARG A 24 -7.46 2.72 -1.01
CA ARG A 24 -8.69 1.93 -1.12
C ARG A 24 -9.53 2.42 -2.29
N THR A 25 -10.20 1.51 -2.99
CA THR A 25 -11.13 1.87 -4.07
C THR A 25 -12.24 0.82 -4.20
N ILE A 26 -13.22 1.09 -5.06
CA ILE A 26 -14.37 0.22 -5.34
C ILE A 26 -14.34 -0.15 -6.82
N ASP A 27 -14.59 -1.41 -7.16
CA ASP A 27 -14.55 -1.93 -8.53
C ASP A 27 -15.58 -1.26 -9.47
N SER A 28 -16.76 -0.94 -8.96
CA SER A 28 -17.85 -0.33 -9.69
C SER A 28 -17.60 1.14 -10.03
N ASP A 29 -16.76 1.85 -9.28
CA ASP A 29 -16.33 3.21 -9.58
C ASP A 29 -15.09 3.20 -10.47
N ARG A 30 -15.30 2.89 -11.75
CA ARG A 30 -14.22 2.73 -12.74
C ARG A 30 -13.32 3.95 -12.87
N LYS A 31 -13.87 5.16 -12.74
CA LYS A 31 -13.10 6.40 -12.88
C LYS A 31 -12.13 6.51 -11.71
N HIS A 32 -12.63 6.39 -10.48
CA HIS A 32 -11.82 6.46 -9.28
C HIS A 32 -10.80 5.31 -9.20
N LEU A 33 -11.21 4.08 -9.54
CA LEU A 33 -10.30 2.93 -9.63
C LEU A 33 -9.12 3.21 -10.57
N THR A 34 -9.40 3.77 -11.75
CA THR A 34 -8.36 4.11 -12.73
C THR A 34 -7.41 5.18 -12.19
N GLU A 35 -7.93 6.18 -11.48
CA GLU A 35 -7.13 7.24 -10.84
C GLU A 35 -6.20 6.66 -9.76
N VAL A 36 -6.72 5.80 -8.89
CA VAL A 36 -5.93 5.13 -7.84
C VAL A 36 -4.85 4.22 -8.42
N LEU A 37 -5.19 3.41 -9.43
CA LEU A 37 -4.21 2.54 -10.11
C LEU A 37 -3.12 3.35 -10.82
N ARG A 38 -3.47 4.49 -11.42
CA ARG A 38 -2.49 5.41 -12.04
C ARG A 38 -1.56 6.00 -10.99
N ALA A 39 -2.08 6.42 -9.83
CA ALA A 39 -1.26 6.93 -8.74
C ALA A 39 -0.29 5.85 -8.21
N ALA A 40 -0.77 4.61 -8.07
CA ALA A 40 0.06 3.49 -7.63
C ALA A 40 1.15 3.13 -8.66
N ALA A 41 0.82 3.17 -9.95
CA ALA A 41 1.79 2.92 -11.01
C ALA A 41 2.90 3.99 -11.08
N GLY A 42 2.61 5.21 -10.62
CA GLY A 42 3.60 6.30 -10.51
C GLY A 42 4.42 6.28 -9.21
N HIS A 43 4.10 5.37 -8.27
CA HIS A 43 4.77 5.28 -6.98
C HIS A 43 6.08 4.52 -7.07
N SER A 44 7.14 5.08 -6.48
CA SER A 44 8.43 4.39 -6.35
C SER A 44 8.45 3.55 -5.08
N GLY A 45 8.19 2.25 -5.24
CA GLY A 45 8.22 1.26 -4.17
C GLY A 45 7.00 0.35 -4.18
N THR A 46 6.75 -0.32 -3.05
CA THR A 46 5.59 -1.20 -2.90
C THR A 46 4.32 -0.39 -2.68
N ALA A 47 3.28 -0.69 -3.47
CA ALA A 47 1.95 -0.12 -3.35
C ALA A 47 0.94 -1.18 -2.91
N LEU A 48 0.14 -0.89 -1.89
CA LEU A 48 -1.01 -1.69 -1.51
C LEU A 48 -2.31 -0.96 -1.84
N ILE A 49 -3.21 -1.66 -2.54
CA ILE A 49 -4.53 -1.14 -2.93
C ILE A 49 -5.58 -2.15 -2.49
N GLU A 50 -6.43 -1.75 -1.54
CA GLU A 50 -7.63 -2.51 -1.20
C GLU A 50 -8.73 -2.18 -2.21
N ILE A 51 -9.22 -3.19 -2.92
CA ILE A 51 -10.32 -3.02 -3.89
C ILE A 51 -11.55 -3.75 -3.34
N TYR A 52 -12.59 -3.01 -3.00
CA TYR A 52 -13.89 -3.59 -2.71
C TYR A 52 -14.51 -4.06 -4.02
N GLN A 53 -14.53 -5.38 -4.16
CA GLN A 53 -15.01 -6.06 -5.36
C GLN A 53 -16.18 -6.96 -4.99
N ASN A 54 -17.32 -6.76 -5.66
CA ASN A 54 -18.48 -7.60 -5.42
C ASN A 54 -18.30 -8.98 -6.06
N CYS A 55 -18.51 -10.05 -5.30
CA CYS A 55 -18.57 -11.39 -5.86
C CYS A 55 -20.03 -11.81 -6.03
N ASN A 56 -20.60 -11.56 -7.21
CA ASN A 56 -22.02 -11.84 -7.50
C ASN A 56 -22.44 -13.31 -7.27
N ILE A 57 -21.47 -14.24 -7.26
CA ILE A 57 -21.75 -15.68 -7.13
C ILE A 57 -21.91 -16.09 -5.67
N PHE A 58 -21.08 -15.57 -4.76
CA PHE A 58 -20.97 -16.07 -3.39
C PHE A 58 -21.30 -15.02 -2.32
N ASN A 59 -21.30 -13.74 -2.67
CA ASN A 59 -21.52 -12.64 -1.73
C ASN A 59 -22.21 -11.48 -2.43
N ASP A 60 -23.35 -11.80 -3.08
CA ASP A 60 -24.14 -10.80 -3.77
C ASP A 60 -24.72 -9.80 -2.76
N GLY A 61 -24.66 -8.52 -3.08
CA GLY A 61 -25.14 -7.47 -2.18
C GLY A 61 -24.10 -6.84 -1.23
N ALA A 62 -22.90 -7.41 -1.09
CA ALA A 62 -21.96 -7.08 0.01
C ALA A 62 -21.47 -5.64 0.04
N PHE A 63 -21.48 -4.95 -1.10
CA PHE A 63 -21.04 -3.56 -1.24
C PHE A 63 -22.10 -2.65 -1.87
N GLU A 64 -23.39 -3.04 -1.88
CA GLU A 64 -24.46 -2.27 -2.55
C GLU A 64 -24.63 -0.85 -2.01
N LEU A 65 -24.43 -0.65 -0.70
CA LEU A 65 -24.44 0.68 -0.06
C LEU A 65 -23.39 1.64 -0.68
N LEU A 66 -22.33 1.09 -1.27
CA LEU A 66 -21.26 1.83 -1.93
C LEU A 66 -21.47 1.96 -3.45
N LYS A 67 -22.47 1.26 -4.02
CA LYS A 67 -22.80 1.28 -5.46
C LYS A 67 -23.89 2.29 -5.81
N ASP A 68 -24.93 2.39 -4.98
CA ASP A 68 -26.02 3.35 -5.22
C ASP A 68 -25.51 4.78 -5.04
N LYS A 69 -25.69 5.66 -6.03
CA LYS A 69 -25.10 7.01 -6.00
C LYS A 69 -25.55 7.85 -4.81
N GLN A 70 -26.78 7.67 -4.36
CA GLN A 70 -27.36 8.48 -3.29
C GLN A 70 -26.89 7.97 -1.93
N GLN A 71 -26.84 6.65 -1.74
CA GLN A 71 -26.31 6.02 -0.52
C GLN A 71 -24.79 6.15 -0.42
N ALA A 72 -24.08 6.01 -1.54
CA ALA A 72 -22.64 6.20 -1.61
C ALA A 72 -22.23 7.63 -1.25
N ALA A 73 -23.02 8.64 -1.62
CA ALA A 73 -22.75 10.03 -1.21
C ALA A 73 -22.74 10.19 0.32
N GLU A 74 -23.56 9.41 1.04
CA GLU A 74 -23.66 9.44 2.50
C GLU A 74 -22.67 8.52 3.22
N ALA A 75 -22.21 7.45 2.56
CA ALA A 75 -21.35 6.42 3.15
C ALA A 75 -19.87 6.58 2.79
N VAL A 76 -19.55 7.10 1.60
CA VAL A 76 -18.18 7.17 1.07
C VAL A 76 -17.53 8.51 1.38
N ILE A 77 -16.30 8.46 1.91
CA ILE A 77 -15.44 9.61 2.14
C ILE A 77 -14.34 9.60 1.07
N ARG A 78 -14.44 10.50 0.07
CA ARG A 78 -13.39 10.59 -0.96
C ARG A 78 -12.20 11.39 -0.43
N LEU A 79 -11.03 10.76 -0.42
CA LEU A 79 -9.78 11.35 0.02
C LEU A 79 -9.06 11.97 -1.18
N GLU A 80 -9.12 13.30 -1.28
CA GLU A 80 -8.43 14.08 -2.31
C GLU A 80 -7.30 14.90 -1.68
N HIS A 81 -6.07 14.71 -2.14
CA HIS A 81 -4.92 15.42 -1.58
C HIS A 81 -5.09 16.95 -1.70
N GLY A 82 -4.83 17.65 -0.60
CA GLY A 82 -4.96 19.11 -0.51
C GLY A 82 -6.39 19.61 -0.33
N GLN A 83 -7.40 18.72 -0.31
CA GLN A 83 -8.80 19.11 -0.13
C GLN A 83 -9.29 18.85 1.30
N PRO A 84 -10.21 19.68 1.83
CA PRO A 84 -10.95 19.38 3.05
C PRO A 84 -11.70 18.05 2.91
N ILE A 85 -11.65 17.20 3.93
CA ILE A 85 -12.33 15.91 3.94
C ILE A 85 -13.81 16.12 4.22
N ARG A 86 -14.59 16.35 3.16
CA ARG A 86 -16.04 16.54 3.19
C ARG A 86 -16.77 15.51 2.34
N PHE A 87 -17.97 15.15 2.77
CA PHE A 87 -18.84 14.18 2.10
C PHE A 87 -20.29 14.34 2.58
N GLY A 88 -21.18 13.46 2.15
CA GLY A 88 -22.62 13.59 2.37
C GLY A 88 -23.31 14.47 1.34
N THR A 89 -24.64 14.45 1.35
CA THR A 89 -25.49 15.34 0.54
C THR A 89 -25.07 16.79 0.77
N GLU A 90 -24.78 17.51 -0.32
CA GLU A 90 -24.30 18.91 -0.29
C GLU A 90 -23.03 19.13 0.55
N ALA A 91 -22.17 18.10 0.71
CA ALA A 91 -20.95 18.17 1.52
C ALA A 91 -21.20 18.57 3.00
N ALA A 92 -22.35 18.18 3.54
CA ALA A 92 -22.80 18.56 4.88
C ALA A 92 -22.04 17.86 6.04
N LYS A 93 -21.20 16.86 5.75
CA LYS A 93 -20.40 16.12 6.73
C LYS A 93 -18.90 16.32 6.48
N GLY A 94 -18.12 16.20 7.54
CA GLY A 94 -16.66 16.32 7.48
C GLY A 94 -15.96 15.51 8.56
N VAL A 95 -14.65 15.29 8.37
CA VAL A 95 -13.81 14.58 9.33
C VAL A 95 -13.00 15.58 10.15
N VAL A 96 -13.10 15.48 11.48
CA VAL A 96 -12.35 16.31 12.44
C VAL A 96 -11.53 15.43 13.37
N ARG A 97 -10.48 15.99 13.96
CA ARG A 97 -9.71 15.33 15.02
C ARG A 97 -10.29 15.71 16.38
N ASP A 98 -10.58 14.70 17.21
CA ASP A 98 -10.99 14.93 18.59
C ASP A 98 -9.79 15.44 19.41
N ALA A 99 -9.95 16.59 20.07
CA ALA A 99 -8.88 17.20 20.85
C ALA A 99 -8.54 16.44 22.15
N THR A 100 -9.46 15.59 22.63
CA THR A 100 -9.29 14.84 23.88
C THR A 100 -8.66 13.48 23.62
N THR A 101 -9.17 12.72 22.64
CA THR A 101 -8.70 11.36 22.36
C THR A 101 -7.65 11.30 21.25
N GLY A 102 -7.62 12.31 20.38
CA GLY A 102 -6.79 12.31 19.18
C GLY A 102 -7.39 11.50 18.01
N ASP A 103 -8.53 10.83 18.21
CA ASP A 103 -9.19 10.04 17.16
C ASP A 103 -9.81 10.91 16.08
N LEU A 104 -10.13 10.30 14.94
CA LEU A 104 -10.93 10.95 13.91
C LEU A 104 -12.39 10.62 14.11
N LYS A 105 -13.25 11.64 13.95
CA LYS A 105 -14.70 11.48 13.99
C LYS A 105 -15.35 12.22 12.84
N VAL A 106 -16.47 11.67 12.39
CA VAL A 106 -17.36 12.33 11.43
C VAL A 106 -18.29 13.26 12.19
N VAL A 107 -18.41 14.50 11.71
CA VAL A 107 -19.34 15.50 12.24
C VAL A 107 -20.16 16.14 11.12
N ARG A 108 -21.33 16.67 11.47
CA ARG A 108 -22.04 17.63 10.63
C ARG A 108 -21.25 18.93 10.60
N VAL A 109 -20.97 19.44 9.42
CA VAL A 109 -20.25 20.71 9.25
C VAL A 109 -21.21 21.87 9.46
N THR A 110 -20.78 22.84 10.25
CA THR A 110 -21.46 24.11 10.53
C THR A 110 -20.45 25.26 10.39
N PRO A 111 -20.89 26.52 10.25
CA PRO A 111 -19.97 27.66 10.18
C PRO A 111 -19.00 27.75 11.37
N GLU A 112 -19.38 27.24 12.54
CA GLU A 112 -18.57 27.30 13.76
C GLU A 112 -17.47 26.23 13.80
N ASN A 113 -17.65 25.09 13.11
CA ASN A 113 -16.70 23.97 13.14
C ASN A 113 -15.97 23.74 11.80
N GLU A 114 -16.33 24.48 10.75
CA GLU A 114 -15.77 24.37 9.40
C GLU A 114 -14.24 24.46 9.37
N GLY A 115 -13.64 25.33 10.20
CA GLY A 115 -12.18 25.46 10.33
C GLY A 115 -11.47 24.28 11.00
N GLN A 116 -12.21 23.33 11.59
CA GLN A 116 -11.66 22.13 12.25
C GLN A 116 -11.62 20.92 11.30
N VAL A 117 -12.27 21.01 10.14
CA VAL A 117 -12.29 19.93 9.14
C VAL A 117 -10.86 19.70 8.64
N LEU A 118 -10.42 18.45 8.70
CA LEU A 118 -9.08 18.09 8.25
C LEU A 118 -8.94 18.27 6.75
N VAL A 119 -7.81 18.83 6.33
CA VAL A 119 -7.37 18.79 4.94
C VAL A 119 -6.56 17.52 4.74
N HIS A 120 -6.95 16.70 3.74
CA HIS A 120 -6.25 15.45 3.48
C HIS A 120 -4.87 15.71 2.90
N ASN A 121 -3.85 15.08 3.49
CA ASN A 121 -2.49 15.14 2.97
C ASN A 121 -1.88 13.73 2.88
N ALA A 122 -2.06 13.10 1.72
CA ALA A 122 -1.45 11.81 1.37
C ALA A 122 0.09 11.80 1.44
N HIS A 123 0.75 12.96 1.30
CA HIS A 123 2.21 13.09 1.29
C HIS A 123 2.81 13.37 2.68
N THR A 124 2.00 13.29 3.76
CA THR A 124 2.49 13.48 5.13
C THR A 124 3.45 12.34 5.50
N ALA A 125 4.66 12.68 5.96
CA ALA A 125 5.66 11.68 6.37
C ALA A 125 5.17 10.77 7.50
N SER A 126 4.43 11.30 8.48
CA SER A 126 3.84 10.48 9.55
C SER A 126 2.63 9.67 9.05
N PRO A 127 2.52 8.37 9.36
CA PRO A 127 1.37 7.55 9.00
C PRO A 127 0.15 7.77 9.91
N THR A 128 0.26 8.57 10.98
CA THR A 128 -0.78 8.69 12.03
C THR A 128 -2.15 9.08 11.47
N THR A 129 -2.22 10.12 10.63
CA THR A 129 -3.51 10.55 10.05
C THR A 129 -4.07 9.51 9.08
N ALA A 130 -3.22 8.93 8.23
CA ALA A 130 -3.63 7.88 7.31
C ALA A 130 -4.19 6.65 8.07
N PHE A 131 -3.53 6.26 9.16
CA PHE A 131 -3.96 5.14 9.99
C PHE A 131 -5.29 5.45 10.69
N ALA A 132 -5.46 6.65 11.23
CA ALA A 132 -6.70 7.03 11.88
C ALA A 132 -7.87 7.13 10.86
N LEU A 133 -7.61 7.58 9.62
CA LEU A 133 -8.59 7.56 8.54
C LEU A 133 -9.05 6.13 8.24
N SER A 134 -8.13 5.16 8.17
CA SER A 134 -8.50 3.78 7.85
C SER A 134 -9.41 3.11 8.88
N ARG A 135 -9.48 3.66 10.11
CA ARG A 135 -10.33 3.21 11.21
C ARG A 135 -11.73 3.82 11.21
N LEU A 136 -12.03 4.78 10.34
CA LEU A 136 -13.37 5.40 10.24
C LEU A 136 -14.43 4.47 9.65
N ALA A 137 -14.02 3.57 8.75
CA ALA A 137 -14.93 2.64 8.09
C ALA A 137 -15.52 1.67 9.12
N ASP A 138 -16.84 1.67 9.23
CA ASP A 138 -17.55 0.68 10.03
C ASP A 138 -17.52 -0.67 9.29
N PRO A 139 -17.01 -1.76 9.90
CA PRO A 139 -16.79 -3.03 9.20
C PRO A 139 -18.09 -3.77 8.86
N ASP A 140 -19.19 -3.47 9.55
CA ASP A 140 -20.47 -4.17 9.37
C ASP A 140 -21.40 -3.39 8.43
N THR A 141 -21.45 -2.08 8.59
CA THR A 141 -22.37 -1.19 7.85
C THR A 141 -21.71 -0.51 6.66
N LEU A 142 -20.38 -0.51 6.57
CA LEU A 142 -19.60 0.22 5.55
C LEU A 142 -19.83 1.74 5.55
N HIS A 143 -20.49 2.29 6.57
CA HIS A 143 -20.61 3.73 6.72
C HIS A 143 -19.24 4.37 6.99
N HIS A 144 -19.09 5.61 6.53
CA HIS A 144 -17.88 6.41 6.68
C HIS A 144 -16.63 5.76 6.08
N THR A 145 -16.80 5.01 4.98
CA THR A 145 -15.74 4.31 4.27
C THR A 145 -14.87 5.31 3.50
N PRO A 146 -13.59 5.51 3.87
CA PRO A 146 -12.72 6.36 3.09
C PRO A 146 -12.16 5.60 1.88
N ILE A 147 -12.19 6.25 0.72
CA ILE A 147 -11.58 5.75 -0.53
C ILE A 147 -10.63 6.80 -1.09
N GLY A 148 -9.67 6.34 -1.89
CA GLY A 148 -8.60 7.16 -2.46
C GLY A 148 -7.25 6.77 -1.87
N VAL A 149 -6.26 7.63 -2.09
CA VAL A 149 -4.89 7.42 -1.61
C VAL A 149 -4.79 7.92 -0.17
N PHE A 150 -4.58 7.01 0.78
CA PHE A 150 -4.37 7.37 2.20
C PHE A 150 -2.98 7.93 2.43
N ARG A 151 -1.99 7.33 1.77
CA ARG A 151 -0.57 7.64 1.91
C ARG A 151 0.13 7.38 0.59
N ASN A 152 0.99 8.32 0.20
CA ASN A 152 1.90 8.23 -0.92
C ASN A 152 3.12 9.10 -0.58
N ILE A 153 4.20 8.48 -0.11
CA ILE A 153 5.42 9.19 0.29
C ILE A 153 6.65 8.55 -0.33
N ASP A 154 7.67 9.36 -0.60
CA ASP A 154 8.94 8.82 -1.06
C ASP A 154 9.69 8.16 0.10
N ARG A 155 10.22 6.96 -0.16
CA ARG A 155 11.13 6.24 0.72
C ARG A 155 12.22 5.58 -0.13
N PRO A 156 13.42 5.36 0.42
CA PRO A 156 14.42 4.55 -0.25
C PRO A 156 13.86 3.19 -0.63
N VAL A 157 14.05 2.80 -1.89
CA VAL A 157 13.59 1.51 -2.42
C VAL A 157 14.75 0.53 -2.47
N TYR A 158 14.44 -0.74 -2.20
CA TYR A 158 15.46 -1.79 -2.04
C TYR A 158 16.37 -1.91 -3.27
N ASP A 159 15.81 -1.97 -4.47
CA ASP A 159 16.59 -2.18 -5.69
C ASP A 159 17.58 -1.05 -5.95
N THR A 160 17.18 0.21 -5.70
CA THR A 160 18.08 1.37 -5.82
C THR A 160 19.18 1.32 -4.76
N LEU A 161 18.84 1.08 -3.50
CA LEU A 161 19.84 0.98 -2.43
C LEU A 161 20.82 -0.19 -2.64
N MET A 162 20.32 -1.30 -3.16
CA MET A 162 21.15 -2.46 -3.50
C MET A 162 22.10 -2.12 -4.65
N ALA A 163 21.61 -1.45 -5.70
CA ALA A 163 22.46 -0.99 -6.81
C ALA A 163 23.55 -0.03 -6.31
N ASP A 164 23.18 0.96 -5.50
CA ASP A 164 24.14 1.92 -4.92
C ASP A 164 25.21 1.20 -4.07
N GLN A 165 24.81 0.17 -3.31
CA GLN A 165 25.72 -0.64 -2.52
C GLN A 165 26.70 -1.44 -3.40
N LEU A 166 26.21 -2.00 -4.52
CA LEU A 166 27.05 -2.73 -5.47
C LEU A 166 28.06 -1.81 -6.16
N ASP A 167 27.62 -0.63 -6.61
CA ASP A 167 28.50 0.36 -7.26
C ASP A 167 29.60 0.83 -6.30
N THR A 168 29.23 1.15 -5.06
CA THR A 168 30.18 1.52 -4.00
C THR A 168 31.19 0.40 -3.73
N ALA A 169 30.77 -0.87 -3.75
CA ALA A 169 31.67 -2.00 -3.55
C ALA A 169 32.65 -2.17 -4.73
N ILE A 170 32.19 -1.96 -5.95
CA ILE A 170 33.00 -2.03 -7.17
C ILE A 170 34.03 -0.90 -7.21
N GLU A 171 33.65 0.32 -6.82
CA GLU A 171 34.57 1.46 -6.77
C GLU A 171 35.71 1.23 -5.77
N ASN A 172 35.39 0.70 -4.59
CA ASN A 172 36.37 0.51 -3.52
C ASN A 172 37.24 -0.74 -3.69
N ASN A 173 36.67 -1.84 -4.20
CA ASN A 173 37.33 -3.16 -4.21
C ASN A 173 37.56 -3.72 -5.62
N GLY A 174 37.17 -2.98 -6.66
CA GLY A 174 37.12 -3.48 -8.03
C GLY A 174 35.92 -4.42 -8.26
N LYS A 175 35.71 -4.82 -9.52
CA LYS A 175 34.58 -5.70 -9.91
C LYS A 175 34.62 -7.11 -9.31
N GLY A 176 35.72 -7.48 -8.65
CA GLY A 176 36.03 -8.84 -8.25
C GLY A 176 36.34 -9.73 -9.46
N ASP A 177 37.00 -10.85 -9.21
CA ASP A 177 37.20 -11.91 -10.18
C ASP A 177 36.74 -13.24 -9.58
N LEU A 178 35.71 -13.84 -10.19
CA LEU A 178 35.15 -15.11 -9.75
C LEU A 178 36.19 -16.23 -9.82
N THR A 179 37.09 -16.21 -10.81
CA THR A 179 38.16 -17.21 -10.91
C THR A 179 39.08 -17.10 -9.71
N THR A 180 39.58 -15.91 -9.39
CA THR A 180 40.38 -15.65 -8.18
C THR A 180 39.67 -16.08 -6.89
N LEU A 181 38.36 -15.81 -6.76
CA LEU A 181 37.58 -16.21 -5.60
C LEU A 181 37.48 -17.75 -5.46
N LEU A 182 37.17 -18.44 -6.57
CA LEU A 182 36.99 -19.90 -6.59
C LEU A 182 38.32 -20.65 -6.45
N THR A 183 39.41 -20.11 -6.99
CA THR A 183 40.73 -20.72 -6.87
C THR A 183 41.35 -20.46 -5.49
N GLY A 184 40.88 -19.44 -4.77
CA GLY A 184 41.42 -19.02 -3.48
C GLY A 184 42.94 -18.85 -3.52
N ASN A 185 43.56 -18.87 -2.33
CA ASN A 185 45.03 -18.92 -2.22
C ASN A 185 45.57 -20.36 -2.14
N ASP A 186 44.70 -21.35 -1.89
CA ASP A 186 45.06 -22.74 -1.60
C ASP A 186 44.41 -23.71 -2.60
N THR A 187 44.67 -23.56 -3.89
CA THR A 187 44.29 -24.57 -4.89
C THR A 187 45.38 -25.62 -5.07
N TRP A 188 45.01 -26.90 -4.99
CA TRP A 188 45.89 -28.02 -5.36
C TRP A 188 45.47 -28.62 -6.70
N THR A 189 46.39 -28.67 -7.65
CA THR A 189 46.18 -29.34 -8.94
C THR A 189 46.48 -30.83 -8.81
N ALA A 190 45.46 -31.68 -9.02
CA ALA A 190 45.65 -33.12 -9.12
C ALA A 190 46.27 -33.50 -10.48
N PRO A 191 47.27 -34.41 -10.54
CA PRO A 191 47.83 -34.87 -11.79
C PRO A 191 46.79 -35.64 -12.63
N SER A 192 46.68 -35.30 -13.91
CA SER A 192 45.75 -35.96 -14.83
C SER A 192 46.13 -37.43 -15.01
N HIS A 193 45.25 -38.35 -14.58
CA HIS A 193 45.46 -39.78 -14.80
C HIS A 193 45.27 -40.09 -16.29
N ARG A 194 46.36 -40.22 -17.05
CA ARG A 194 46.28 -40.82 -18.38
C ARG A 194 45.94 -42.29 -18.21
N VAL A 195 44.77 -42.70 -18.67
CA VAL A 195 44.41 -44.12 -18.80
C VAL A 195 45.26 -44.71 -19.92
N PRO A 196 46.12 -45.70 -19.67
CA PRO A 196 46.86 -46.35 -20.74
C PRO A 196 45.88 -47.22 -21.54
N HIS A 197 45.66 -46.90 -22.81
CA HIS A 197 45.02 -47.84 -23.72
C HIS A 197 45.97 -49.03 -23.95
N SER A 198 45.73 -50.14 -23.27
CA SER A 198 46.41 -51.41 -23.55
C SER A 198 46.02 -51.89 -24.95
N ARG A 199 46.98 -51.89 -25.88
CA ARG A 199 46.83 -52.60 -27.16
C ARG A 199 46.66 -54.09 -26.88
N ARG A 200 45.59 -54.71 -27.38
CA ARG A 200 45.43 -56.17 -27.37
C ARG A 200 46.48 -56.81 -28.28
N PRO A 201 47.15 -57.91 -27.88
CA PRO A 201 47.97 -58.69 -28.80
C PRO A 201 47.07 -59.47 -29.77
N GLN A 202 47.61 -59.69 -30.98
CA GLN A 202 47.00 -60.43 -32.09
C GLN A 202 46.80 -61.91 -31.76
#